data_AF-A0A1X7PKN5-F1
#
_entry.id   AF-A0A1X7PKN5-F1
#
_cell.length_a   1.000
_cell.length_b   1.000
_cell.length_c   1.000
_cell.angle_alpha   90.00
_cell.angle_beta   90.00
_cell.angle_gamma   90.00
#
_symmetry.space_group_name_H-M   'P 1'
#
loop_
_entity.id
_entity.type
_entity.pdbx_description
1 polymer ?
#
loop_
_entity_poly.entity_id
_entity_poly.type
_entity_poly.pdbx_seq_one_letter_code
_entity_poly.pdbx_strand_id
1 'polypeptide(L)'
;MTDGRIEVADGEPADGEQAGALVRRIALIALLSILLGFAIQGLILLSKLAGGITPATSTIIADLTHGVSWSLLICVGVGIVTAVSKAKPLVAGLVSLLVAPLAVAFAKSSQKVMAGLVSAAEQEPVLSLSAISVLRAVEYGVLGWLLARLVQKSEVRATRYFGSGGLVGVVFGGAIAFFTYQVAVSKGLSPGAVQIASSIINEVIFPIGCAAVIYSSQLVGRSARLIEQANAAKPA
;
A
#
# COMPACT_ATOMS: atom_id res chain seq x y z
N MET A 1 -13.15 -56.29 -10.41
CA MET A 1 -12.10 -56.55 -9.40
C MET A 1 -10.78 -56.14 -10.01
N THR A 2 -10.49 -54.84 -9.97
CA THR A 2 -9.18 -54.24 -10.27
C THR A 2 -9.07 -53.00 -9.41
N ASP A 3 -8.10 -53.06 -8.49
CA ASP A 3 -7.75 -52.10 -7.45
C ASP A 3 -7.43 -50.73 -8.06
N GLY A 4 -8.31 -49.74 -7.82
CA GLY A 4 -8.12 -48.34 -8.20
C GLY A 4 -7.49 -47.58 -7.03
N ARG A 5 -6.24 -47.92 -6.70
CA ARG A 5 -5.46 -47.21 -5.70
C ARG A 5 -5.01 -45.88 -6.31
N ILE A 6 -5.65 -44.80 -5.88
CA ILE A 6 -5.16 -43.44 -6.07
C ILE A 6 -3.82 -43.37 -5.33
N GLU A 7 -2.72 -43.35 -6.07
CA GLU A 7 -1.43 -42.90 -5.55
C GLU A 7 -1.59 -41.40 -5.23
N VAL A 8 -1.94 -41.13 -3.98
CA VAL A 8 -1.73 -39.81 -3.38
C VAL A 8 -0.23 -39.65 -3.29
N ALA A 9 0.35 -38.92 -4.25
CA ALA A 9 1.72 -38.45 -4.13
C ALA A 9 1.80 -37.64 -2.82
N ASP A 10 2.51 -38.21 -1.84
CA ASP A 10 2.86 -37.56 -0.59
C ASP A 10 3.54 -36.22 -0.92
N GLY A 11 2.80 -35.12 -0.69
CA GLY A 11 3.31 -33.77 -0.83
C GLY A 11 4.47 -33.55 0.14
N GLU A 12 5.66 -33.43 -0.44
CA GLU A 12 6.95 -33.25 0.22
C GLU A 12 6.98 -32.12 1.28
N PRO A 13 7.85 -32.22 2.31
CA PRO A 13 8.02 -31.21 3.37
C PRO A 13 8.43 -29.80 2.91
N ALA A 14 8.76 -29.62 1.62
CA ALA A 14 9.17 -28.34 1.03
C ALA A 14 8.03 -27.32 0.85
N ASP A 15 6.78 -27.78 0.74
CA ASP A 15 5.61 -26.90 0.52
C ASP A 15 5.19 -26.15 1.80
N GLY A 16 5.31 -26.80 2.96
CA GLY A 16 4.98 -26.20 4.26
C GLY A 16 5.91 -25.06 4.67
N GLU A 17 7.22 -25.21 4.40
CA GLU A 17 8.23 -24.20 4.72
C GLU A 17 8.12 -22.96 3.82
N GLN A 18 7.85 -23.16 2.52
CA GLN A 18 7.57 -22.06 1.58
C GLN A 18 6.28 -21.32 1.94
N ALA A 19 5.22 -22.05 2.31
CA ALA A 19 3.97 -21.46 2.76
C ALA A 19 4.17 -20.63 4.04
N GLY A 20 4.90 -21.16 5.03
CA GLY A 20 5.23 -20.44 6.27
C GLY A 20 6.01 -19.15 6.03
N ALA A 21 7.03 -19.20 5.15
CA ALA A 21 7.81 -18.02 4.79
C ALA A 21 6.96 -16.94 4.07
N LEU A 22 6.03 -17.36 3.21
CA LEU A 22 5.10 -16.46 2.52
C LEU A 22 4.12 -15.80 3.51
N VAL A 23 3.50 -16.58 4.40
CA VAL A 23 2.58 -16.09 5.43
C VAL A 23 3.29 -15.08 6.34
N ARG A 24 4.51 -15.40 6.81
CA ARG A 24 5.29 -14.50 7.65
C ARG A 24 5.61 -13.18 6.93
N ARG A 25 5.93 -13.25 5.64
CA ARG A 25 6.18 -12.06 4.82
C ARG A 25 4.92 -11.20 4.68
N ILE A 26 3.76 -11.80 4.41
CA ILE A 26 2.48 -11.09 4.31
C ILE A 26 2.11 -10.47 5.65
N ALA A 27 2.27 -11.19 6.76
CA ALA A 27 2.01 -10.68 8.11
C ALA A 27 2.90 -9.46 8.44
N LEU A 28 4.19 -9.52 8.07
CA LEU A 28 5.10 -8.39 8.23
C LEU A 28 4.67 -7.18 7.38
N ILE A 29 4.28 -7.41 6.12
CA ILE A 29 3.77 -6.35 5.24
C ILE A 29 2.51 -5.72 5.83
N ALA A 30 1.58 -6.54 6.33
CA ALA A 30 0.36 -6.08 6.97
C ALA A 30 0.68 -5.21 8.21
N LEU A 31 1.55 -5.67 9.10
CA LEU A 31 1.96 -4.91 10.29
C LEU A 31 2.60 -3.57 9.91
N LEU A 32 3.57 -3.58 9.00
CA LEU A 32 4.26 -2.37 8.56
C LEU A 32 3.31 -1.40 7.83
N SER A 33 2.32 -1.92 7.09
CA SER A 33 1.32 -1.09 6.42
C SER A 33 0.35 -0.43 7.39
N ILE A 34 -0.02 -1.10 8.49
CA ILE A 34 -0.82 -0.49 9.57
C ILE A 34 -0.03 0.66 10.20
N LEU A 35 1.24 0.40 10.57
CA LEU A 35 2.13 1.44 11.11
C LEU A 35 2.29 2.61 10.14
N LEU A 36 2.41 2.34 8.83
CA LEU A 36 2.46 3.38 7.81
C LEU A 36 1.18 4.23 7.77
N GLY A 37 0.00 3.60 7.86
CA GLY A 37 -1.28 4.32 7.92
C GLY A 37 -1.37 5.26 9.12
N PHE A 38 -0.98 4.79 10.31
CA PHE A 38 -0.90 5.65 11.51
C PHE A 38 0.11 6.78 11.34
N ALA A 39 1.29 6.50 10.78
CA ALA A 39 2.34 7.50 10.57
C ALA A 39 1.88 8.62 9.62
N ILE A 40 1.29 8.26 8.46
CA ILE A 40 0.79 9.24 7.49
C ILE A 40 -0.34 10.07 8.11
N GLN A 41 -1.27 9.45 8.83
CA GLN A 41 -2.36 10.19 9.46
C GLN A 41 -1.87 11.09 10.60
N GLY A 42 -0.87 10.66 11.36
CA GLY A 42 -0.17 11.49 12.33
C GLY A 42 0.44 12.73 11.67
N LEU A 43 1.13 12.57 10.53
CA LEU A 43 1.71 13.68 9.78
C LEU A 43 0.65 14.67 9.26
N ILE A 44 -0.47 14.16 8.75
CA ILE A 44 -1.59 14.99 8.29
C ILE A 44 -2.20 15.78 9.44
N LEU A 45 -2.45 15.14 10.58
CA LEU A 45 -2.99 15.80 11.77
C LEU A 45 -2.04 16.86 12.32
N LEU A 46 -0.74 16.56 12.40
CA LEU A 46 0.28 17.53 12.80
C LEU A 46 0.32 18.75 11.85
N SER A 47 0.18 18.51 10.55
CA SER A 47 0.13 19.58 9.55
C SER A 47 -1.11 20.46 9.70
N LYS A 48 -2.28 19.87 9.98
CA LYS A 48 -3.53 20.60 10.27
C LYS A 48 -3.36 21.45 11.53
N LEU A 49 -2.83 20.88 12.62
CA LEU A 49 -2.62 21.57 13.89
C LEU A 49 -1.61 22.72 13.78
N ALA A 50 -0.48 22.50 13.08
CA ALA A 50 0.51 23.53 12.82
C ALA A 50 -0.05 24.68 11.97
N GLY A 51 -1.04 24.38 11.11
CA GLY A 51 -1.81 25.37 10.34
C GLY A 51 -2.96 26.02 11.11
N GLY A 52 -3.12 25.77 12.41
CA GLY A 52 -4.19 26.33 13.25
C GLY A 52 -5.56 25.67 13.07
N ILE A 53 -5.63 24.53 12.37
CA ILE A 53 -6.87 23.79 12.12
C ILE A 53 -7.02 22.68 13.17
N THR A 54 -8.08 22.74 13.97
CA THR A 54 -8.43 21.71 14.96
C THR A 54 -9.58 20.84 14.43
N PRO A 55 -9.28 19.67 13.81
CA PRO A 55 -10.33 18.78 13.33
C PRO A 55 -11.14 18.18 14.48
N ALA A 56 -12.45 18.00 14.27
CA ALA A 56 -13.31 17.33 15.23
C ALA A 56 -12.89 15.86 15.42
N THR A 57 -13.02 15.32 16.64
CA THR A 57 -12.65 13.93 16.95
C THR A 57 -13.30 12.91 16.00
N SER A 58 -14.56 13.16 15.60
CA SER A 58 -15.29 12.32 14.64
C SER A 58 -14.62 12.28 13.26
N THR A 59 -14.11 13.42 12.78
CA THR A 59 -13.34 13.49 11.52
C THR A 59 -11.99 12.81 11.63
N ILE A 60 -11.33 12.88 12.80
CA ILE A 60 -10.07 12.17 13.05
C ILE A 60 -10.25 10.66 12.94
N ILE A 61 -11.31 10.12 13.55
CA ILE A 61 -11.61 8.68 13.51
C ILE A 61 -11.92 8.21 12.08
N ALA A 62 -12.71 8.99 11.33
CA ALA A 62 -13.04 8.67 9.94
C ALA A 62 -11.79 8.72 9.03
N ASP A 63 -10.96 9.75 9.15
CA ASP A 63 -9.70 9.89 8.40
C ASP A 63 -8.75 8.73 8.75
N LEU A 64 -8.60 8.41 10.03
CA LEU A 64 -7.74 7.33 10.48
C LEU A 64 -8.17 5.98 9.91
N THR A 65 -9.46 5.67 9.97
CA THR A 65 -10.01 4.41 9.42
C THR A 65 -9.72 4.32 7.94
N HIS A 66 -10.05 5.38 7.19
CA HIS A 66 -9.79 5.44 5.75
C HIS A 66 -8.30 5.23 5.45
N GLY A 67 -7.43 5.97 6.14
CA GLY A 67 -5.97 5.94 5.92
C GLY A 67 -5.35 4.58 6.21
N VAL A 68 -5.70 3.96 7.34
CA VAL A 68 -5.17 2.64 7.72
C VAL A 68 -5.69 1.54 6.79
N SER A 69 -6.99 1.54 6.46
CA SER A 69 -7.55 0.57 5.49
C SER A 69 -6.91 0.70 4.11
N TRP A 70 -6.68 1.94 3.66
CA TRP A 70 -5.99 2.24 2.42
C TRP A 70 -4.55 1.70 2.41
N SER A 71 -3.76 2.02 3.45
CA SER A 71 -2.39 1.50 3.63
C SER A 71 -2.33 0.00 3.57
N LEU A 72 -3.20 -0.66 4.35
CA LEU A 72 -3.21 -2.11 4.48
C LEU A 72 -3.49 -2.78 3.14
N LEU A 73 -4.58 -2.43 2.49
CA LEU A 73 -5.02 -3.11 1.27
C LEU A 73 -4.03 -2.94 0.12
N ILE A 74 -3.51 -1.73 -0.06
CA ILE A 74 -2.55 -1.44 -1.13
C ILE A 74 -1.23 -2.16 -0.87
N CYS A 75 -0.63 -1.99 0.31
CA CYS A 75 0.70 -2.56 0.60
C CYS A 75 0.66 -4.08 0.61
N VAL A 76 -0.40 -4.68 1.16
CA VAL A 76 -0.58 -6.14 1.14
C VAL A 76 -0.83 -6.64 -0.26
N GLY A 77 -1.71 -5.98 -1.04
CA GLY A 77 -1.98 -6.40 -2.41
C GLY A 77 -0.74 -6.32 -3.31
N VAL A 78 -0.04 -5.20 -3.30
CA VAL A 78 1.25 -5.04 -4.01
C VAL A 78 2.28 -6.04 -3.47
N GLY A 79 2.32 -6.25 -2.16
CA GLY A 79 3.21 -7.18 -1.50
C GLY A 79 3.03 -8.64 -1.91
N ILE A 80 1.79 -9.14 -1.93
CA ILE A 80 1.44 -10.48 -2.39
C ILE A 80 1.88 -10.64 -3.84
N VAL A 81 1.48 -9.70 -4.68
CA VAL A 81 1.72 -9.76 -6.12
C VAL A 81 3.22 -9.71 -6.46
N THR A 82 4.00 -8.91 -5.73
CA THR A 82 5.46 -8.85 -5.89
C THR A 82 6.20 -10.01 -5.22
N ALA A 83 5.60 -10.68 -4.24
CA ALA A 83 6.17 -11.84 -3.58
C ALA A 83 6.06 -13.14 -4.40
N VAL A 84 5.09 -13.23 -5.31
CA VAL A 84 4.94 -14.37 -6.21
C VAL A 84 6.07 -14.36 -7.26
N SER A 85 7.10 -15.17 -7.02
CA SER A 85 8.36 -15.21 -7.77
C SER A 85 8.23 -15.59 -9.25
N LYS A 86 7.13 -16.24 -9.63
CA LYS A 86 6.85 -16.67 -11.02
C LYS A 86 6.11 -15.61 -11.84
N ALA A 87 5.59 -14.56 -11.23
CA ALA A 87 4.83 -13.54 -11.95
C ALA A 87 5.77 -12.65 -12.77
N LYS A 88 5.54 -12.48 -14.08
CA LYS A 88 6.25 -11.47 -14.87
C LYS A 88 5.96 -10.08 -14.27
N PRO A 89 6.91 -9.13 -14.26
CA PRO A 89 6.66 -7.80 -13.70
C PRO A 89 5.43 -7.11 -14.27
N LEU A 90 5.13 -7.35 -15.55
CA LEU A 90 3.92 -6.84 -16.20
C LEU A 90 2.64 -7.36 -15.55
N VAL A 91 2.59 -8.65 -15.22
CA VAL A 91 1.46 -9.25 -14.48
C VAL A 91 1.36 -8.60 -13.10
N ALA A 92 2.49 -8.37 -12.44
CA ALA A 92 2.49 -7.72 -11.15
C ALA A 92 1.91 -6.29 -11.20
N GLY A 93 2.25 -5.54 -12.25
CA GLY A 93 1.65 -4.24 -12.51
C GLY A 93 0.15 -4.32 -12.79
N LEU A 94 -0.29 -5.23 -13.67
CA LEU A 94 -1.71 -5.38 -14.01
C LEU A 94 -2.57 -5.78 -12.81
N VAL A 95 -2.09 -6.68 -11.95
CA VAL A 95 -2.84 -7.04 -10.74
C VAL A 95 -2.84 -5.89 -9.74
N SER A 96 -1.70 -5.20 -9.56
CA SER A 96 -1.62 -4.03 -8.68
C SER A 96 -2.51 -2.87 -9.15
N LEU A 97 -2.72 -2.77 -10.47
CA LEU A 97 -3.66 -1.83 -11.09
C LEU A 97 -5.10 -2.09 -10.66
N LEU A 98 -5.49 -3.36 -10.48
CA LEU A 98 -6.84 -3.74 -10.01
C LEU A 98 -6.98 -3.64 -8.48
N VAL A 99 -5.90 -3.87 -7.74
CA VAL A 99 -5.89 -3.74 -6.27
C VAL A 99 -6.25 -2.32 -5.84
N ALA A 100 -5.77 -1.29 -6.54
CA ALA A 100 -6.00 0.09 -6.13
C ALA A 100 -7.48 0.53 -6.18
N PRO A 101 -8.26 0.32 -7.25
CA PRO A 101 -9.70 0.56 -7.27
C PRO A 101 -10.45 -0.17 -6.17
N LEU A 102 -10.12 -1.44 -5.92
CA LEU A 102 -10.73 -2.23 -4.85
C LEU A 102 -10.42 -1.62 -3.48
N ALA A 103 -9.18 -1.17 -3.26
CA ALA A 103 -8.79 -0.48 -2.05
C ALA A 103 -9.49 0.88 -1.89
N VAL A 104 -9.68 1.65 -2.98
CA VAL A 104 -10.45 2.92 -2.93
C VAL A 104 -11.88 2.64 -2.49
N ALA A 105 -12.54 1.66 -3.13
CA ALA A 105 -13.92 1.30 -2.83
C ALA A 105 -14.07 0.86 -1.36
N PHE A 106 -13.16 0.02 -0.87
CA PHE A 106 -13.20 -0.47 0.50
C PHE A 106 -12.85 0.60 1.55
N ALA A 107 -11.84 1.43 1.29
CA ALA A 107 -11.48 2.52 2.19
C ALA A 107 -12.63 3.53 2.30
N LYS A 108 -13.29 3.84 1.18
CA LYS A 108 -14.46 4.74 1.17
C LYS A 108 -15.68 4.14 1.86
N SER A 109 -15.97 2.86 1.66
CA SER A 109 -17.07 2.22 2.39
C SER A 109 -16.80 2.20 3.90
N SER A 110 -15.56 1.92 4.30
CA SER A 110 -15.14 1.94 5.71
C SER A 110 -15.25 3.34 6.31
N GLN A 111 -14.84 4.37 5.57
CA GLN A 111 -14.99 5.77 5.97
C GLN A 111 -16.46 6.14 6.19
N LYS A 112 -17.34 5.75 5.25
CA LYS A 112 -18.77 6.05 5.31
C LYS A 112 -19.45 5.39 6.52
N VAL A 113 -19.15 4.11 6.77
CA VAL A 113 -19.66 3.39 7.95
C VAL A 113 -19.22 4.10 9.23
N MET A 114 -17.92 4.40 9.36
CA MET A 114 -17.42 5.06 10.56
C MET A 114 -17.99 6.47 10.73
N ALA A 115 -18.06 7.28 9.66
CA ALA A 115 -18.64 8.61 9.70
C ALA A 115 -20.11 8.58 10.15
N GLY A 116 -20.88 7.58 9.70
CA GLY A 116 -22.26 7.35 10.15
C GLY A 116 -22.36 7.02 11.65
N LEU A 117 -21.43 6.21 12.18
CA LEU A 117 -21.39 5.86 13.61
C LEU A 117 -21.07 7.05 14.52
N VAL A 118 -20.23 7.98 14.05
CA VAL A 118 -19.80 9.14 14.84
C VAL A 118 -20.50 10.45 14.45
N SER A 119 -21.57 10.37 13.63
CA SER A 119 -22.29 11.53 13.10
C SER A 119 -21.38 12.61 12.49
N ALA A 120 -20.30 12.19 11.82
CA ALA A 120 -19.43 13.10 11.08
C ALA A 120 -20.06 13.48 9.74
N ALA A 121 -19.88 14.73 9.32
CA ALA A 121 -20.23 15.12 7.96
C ALA A 121 -19.39 14.34 6.93
N GLU A 122 -20.02 13.78 5.91
CA GLU A 122 -19.29 13.20 4.78
C GLU A 122 -18.53 14.31 4.05
N GLN A 123 -17.22 14.14 3.88
CA GLN A 123 -16.44 15.00 2.99
C GLN A 123 -16.64 14.52 1.56
N GLU A 124 -17.36 15.32 0.76
CA GLU A 124 -17.47 15.06 -0.66
C GLU A 124 -16.10 15.19 -1.34
N PRO A 125 -15.65 14.17 -2.08
CA PRO A 125 -14.41 14.28 -2.83
C PRO A 125 -14.58 15.32 -3.94
N VAL A 126 -13.58 16.20 -4.08
CA VAL A 126 -13.58 17.26 -5.09
C VAL A 126 -13.59 16.68 -6.50
N LEU A 127 -12.75 15.67 -6.73
CA LEU A 127 -12.74 14.81 -7.92
C LEU A 127 -13.78 13.70 -7.81
N SER A 128 -14.31 13.26 -8.95
CA SER A 128 -15.19 12.08 -8.97
C SER A 128 -14.44 10.84 -8.47
N LEU A 129 -15.16 9.94 -7.81
CA LEU A 129 -14.59 8.65 -7.35
C LEU A 129 -13.99 7.86 -8.52
N SER A 130 -14.64 7.89 -9.68
CA SER A 130 -14.14 7.24 -10.90
C SER A 130 -12.78 7.82 -11.34
N ALA A 131 -12.61 9.14 -11.33
CA ALA A 131 -11.36 9.78 -11.74
C ALA A 131 -10.22 9.43 -10.77
N ILE A 132 -10.46 9.51 -9.46
CA ILE A 132 -9.48 9.13 -8.45
C ILE A 132 -9.12 7.64 -8.59
N SER A 133 -10.10 6.76 -8.73
CA SER A 133 -9.86 5.33 -8.88
C SER A 133 -9.02 5.00 -10.11
N VAL A 134 -9.27 5.65 -11.25
CA VAL A 134 -8.45 5.44 -12.47
C VAL A 134 -7.02 5.93 -12.27
N LEU A 135 -6.83 7.14 -11.72
CA LEU A 135 -5.49 7.68 -11.48
C LEU A 135 -4.69 6.79 -10.51
N ARG A 136 -5.32 6.39 -9.40
CA ARG A 136 -4.72 5.47 -8.42
C ARG A 136 -4.45 4.09 -9.02
N ALA A 137 -5.34 3.57 -9.87
CA ALA A 137 -5.11 2.31 -10.57
C ALA A 137 -3.83 2.34 -11.38
N VAL A 138 -3.65 3.39 -12.20
CA VAL A 138 -2.45 3.53 -13.02
C VAL A 138 -1.21 3.73 -12.14
N GLU A 139 -1.31 4.56 -11.10
CA GLU A 139 -0.23 4.81 -10.15
C GLU A 139 0.30 3.52 -9.50
N TYR A 140 -0.56 2.75 -8.85
CA TYR A 140 -0.16 1.51 -8.18
C TYR A 140 0.12 0.36 -9.14
N GLY A 141 -0.44 0.40 -10.36
CA GLY A 141 -0.03 -0.49 -11.43
C GLY A 141 1.42 -0.27 -11.84
N VAL A 142 1.82 0.98 -12.05
CA VAL A 142 3.22 1.35 -12.34
C VAL A 142 4.12 1.04 -11.15
N LEU A 143 3.70 1.37 -9.92
CA LEU A 143 4.47 1.06 -8.71
C LEU A 143 4.68 -0.46 -8.56
N GLY A 144 3.63 -1.26 -8.64
CA GLY A 144 3.70 -2.71 -8.53
C GLY A 144 4.61 -3.33 -9.59
N TRP A 145 4.58 -2.83 -10.82
CA TRP A 145 5.49 -3.23 -11.89
C TRP A 145 6.96 -2.90 -11.57
N LEU A 146 7.25 -1.68 -11.11
CA LEU A 146 8.61 -1.27 -10.72
C LEU A 146 9.13 -2.10 -9.55
N LEU A 147 8.33 -2.24 -8.49
CA LEU A 147 8.72 -3.00 -7.31
C LEU A 147 8.93 -4.48 -7.62
N ALA A 148 8.08 -5.08 -8.48
CA ALA A 148 8.29 -6.45 -8.93
C ALA A 148 9.63 -6.63 -9.66
N ARG A 149 10.02 -5.65 -10.51
CA ARG A 149 11.34 -5.68 -11.18
C ARG A 149 12.49 -5.61 -10.18
N LEU A 150 12.38 -4.78 -9.15
CA LEU A 150 13.41 -4.67 -8.11
C LEU A 150 13.53 -5.95 -7.29
N VAL A 151 12.38 -6.53 -6.89
CA VAL A 151 12.34 -7.79 -6.14
C VAL A 151 12.94 -8.93 -6.96
N GLN A 152 12.58 -9.06 -8.24
CA GLN A 152 13.12 -10.10 -9.13
C GLN A 152 14.61 -9.96 -9.41
N LYS A 153 15.11 -8.71 -9.51
CA LYS A 153 16.55 -8.44 -9.63
C LYS A 153 17.31 -8.64 -8.31
N SER A 154 16.64 -9.09 -7.25
CA SER A 154 17.23 -9.23 -5.90
C SER A 154 17.91 -7.94 -5.43
N GLU A 155 17.34 -6.80 -5.80
CA GLU A 155 17.89 -5.49 -5.47
C GLU A 155 17.90 -5.28 -3.96
N VAL A 156 19.03 -4.79 -3.43
CA VAL A 156 19.23 -4.56 -1.99
C VAL A 156 19.25 -3.09 -1.62
N ARG A 157 19.37 -2.20 -2.61
CA ARG A 157 19.51 -0.77 -2.36
C ARG A 157 18.16 -0.16 -2.04
N ALA A 158 17.96 0.23 -0.78
CA ALA A 158 16.78 0.96 -0.32
C ALA A 158 16.46 2.19 -1.19
N THR A 159 17.50 2.90 -1.67
CA THR A 159 17.36 4.07 -2.54
C THR A 159 16.63 3.78 -3.85
N ARG A 160 16.74 2.57 -4.43
CA ARG A 160 15.98 2.21 -5.64
C ARG A 160 14.51 1.99 -5.36
N TYR A 161 14.17 1.44 -4.19
CA TYR A 161 12.79 1.28 -3.75
C TYR A 161 12.17 2.65 -3.45
N PHE A 162 12.80 3.44 -2.59
CA PHE A 162 12.32 4.78 -2.25
C PHE A 162 12.27 5.71 -3.46
N GLY A 163 13.27 5.62 -4.35
CA GLY A 163 13.29 6.38 -5.61
C GLY A 163 12.16 5.99 -6.55
N SER A 164 11.81 4.70 -6.64
CA SER A 164 10.67 4.25 -7.44
C SER A 164 9.35 4.74 -6.85
N GLY A 165 9.16 4.61 -5.54
CA GLY A 165 7.99 5.15 -4.84
C GLY A 165 7.89 6.67 -4.98
N GLY A 166 9.00 7.38 -4.81
CA GLY A 166 9.06 8.84 -4.90
C GLY A 166 8.78 9.35 -6.32
N LEU A 167 9.36 8.72 -7.34
CA LEU A 167 9.09 9.07 -8.73
C LEU A 167 7.60 8.89 -9.07
N VAL A 168 7.03 7.73 -8.72
CA VAL A 168 5.61 7.45 -8.95
C VAL A 168 4.74 8.45 -8.17
N GLY A 169 5.00 8.65 -6.88
CA GLY A 169 4.22 9.56 -6.06
C GLY A 169 4.29 11.02 -6.52
N VAL A 170 5.44 11.51 -6.96
CA VAL A 170 5.56 12.87 -7.51
C VAL A 170 4.76 13.02 -8.81
N VAL A 171 4.88 12.06 -9.74
CA VAL A 171 4.20 12.12 -11.03
C VAL A 171 2.69 12.00 -10.87
N PHE A 172 2.22 10.96 -10.20
CA PHE A 172 0.80 10.67 -10.08
C PHE A 172 0.13 11.49 -8.98
N GLY A 173 0.77 11.63 -7.82
CA GLY A 173 0.27 12.48 -6.75
C GLY A 173 0.26 13.95 -7.14
N GLY A 174 1.26 14.42 -7.90
CA GLY A 174 1.25 15.75 -8.50
C GLY A 174 0.09 15.94 -9.48
N ALA A 175 -0.17 14.96 -10.36
CA ALA A 175 -1.31 15.00 -11.27
C ALA A 175 -2.66 15.01 -10.52
N ILE A 176 -2.83 14.15 -9.50
CA ILE A 176 -4.04 14.12 -8.67
C ILE A 176 -4.25 15.46 -7.96
N ALA A 177 -3.20 16.01 -7.34
CA ALA A 177 -3.27 17.31 -6.67
C ALA A 177 -3.62 18.44 -7.66
N PHE A 178 -3.01 18.44 -8.84
CA PHE A 178 -3.30 19.41 -9.89
C PHE A 178 -4.75 19.34 -10.35
N PHE A 179 -5.25 18.16 -10.71
CA PHE A 179 -6.66 18.02 -11.14
C PHE A 179 -7.64 18.32 -10.01
N THR A 180 -7.31 17.96 -8.77
CA THR A 180 -8.11 18.32 -7.59
C THR A 180 -8.22 19.83 -7.45
N TYR A 181 -7.10 20.55 -7.58
CA TYR A 181 -7.07 22.00 -7.52
C TYR A 181 -7.91 22.64 -8.63
N GLN A 182 -7.74 22.19 -9.88
CA GLN A 182 -8.49 22.73 -11.02
C GLN A 182 -10.02 22.54 -10.84
N VAL A 183 -10.45 21.39 -10.34
CA VAL A 183 -11.87 21.11 -10.07
C VAL A 183 -12.38 21.87 -8.84
N ALA A 184 -11.56 22.10 -7.82
CA ALA A 184 -11.93 22.92 -6.67
C ALA A 184 -12.22 24.37 -7.12
N VAL A 185 -11.30 24.96 -7.90
CA VAL A 185 -11.43 26.33 -8.41
C VAL A 185 -12.64 26.48 -9.32
N SER A 186 -12.92 25.49 -10.20
CA SER A 186 -14.11 25.54 -11.07
C SER A 186 -15.44 25.47 -10.30
N LYS A 187 -15.43 24.93 -9.08
CA LYS A 187 -16.57 24.93 -8.15
C LYS A 187 -16.63 26.16 -7.25
N GLY A 188 -15.77 27.16 -7.45
CA GLY A 188 -15.69 28.36 -6.63
C GLY A 188 -15.03 28.16 -5.26
N LEU A 189 -14.37 27.03 -5.05
CA LEU A 189 -13.61 26.76 -3.83
C LEU A 189 -12.19 27.29 -3.97
N SER A 190 -11.70 27.99 -2.94
CA SER A 190 -10.29 28.38 -2.83
C SER A 190 -9.62 27.53 -1.76
N PRO A 191 -9.04 26.37 -2.10
CA PRO A 191 -8.40 25.50 -1.12
C PRO A 191 -7.25 26.24 -0.44
N GLY A 192 -7.28 26.27 0.90
CA GLY A 192 -6.21 26.89 1.69
C GLY A 192 -4.89 26.15 1.55
N ALA A 193 -3.76 26.85 1.73
CA ALA A 193 -2.41 26.28 1.60
C ALA A 193 -2.21 25.00 2.45
N VAL A 194 -2.83 24.93 3.63
CA VAL A 194 -2.77 23.78 4.55
C VAL A 194 -3.49 22.54 4.00
N GLN A 195 -4.59 22.72 3.27
CA GLN A 195 -5.31 21.61 2.61
C GLN A 195 -4.51 21.06 1.44
N ILE A 196 -3.90 21.94 0.65
CA ILE A 196 -3.04 21.55 -0.48
C ILE A 196 -1.83 20.78 0.05
N ALA A 197 -1.16 21.29 1.10
CA ALA A 197 -0.02 20.62 1.71
C ALA A 197 -0.40 19.23 2.26
N SER A 198 -1.53 19.13 2.97
CA SER A 198 -2.02 17.85 3.52
C SER A 198 -2.33 16.83 2.42
N SER A 199 -2.89 17.28 1.29
CA SER A 199 -3.14 16.42 0.14
C SER A 199 -1.84 15.94 -0.48
N ILE A 200 -0.87 16.83 -0.75
CA ILE A 200 0.42 16.46 -1.34
C ILE A 200 1.17 15.46 -0.46
N ILE A 201 1.16 15.66 0.86
CA ILE A 201 1.73 14.73 1.85
C ILE A 201 1.10 13.34 1.65
N ASN A 202 -0.22 13.24 1.58
CA ASN A 202 -0.90 11.97 1.41
C ASN A 202 -0.60 11.30 0.06
N GLU A 203 -0.59 12.07 -1.02
CA GLU A 203 -0.44 11.54 -2.37
C GLU A 203 1.01 11.10 -2.69
N VAL A 204 2.02 11.83 -2.18
CA VAL A 204 3.44 11.58 -2.50
C VAL A 204 4.11 10.65 -1.49
N ILE A 205 3.84 10.82 -0.19
CA ILE A 205 4.50 10.04 0.86
C ILE A 205 4.03 8.59 0.81
N PHE A 206 2.78 8.35 0.44
CA PHE A 206 2.23 7.00 0.48
C PHE A 206 2.94 6.02 -0.48
N PRO A 207 3.15 6.32 -1.79
CA PRO A 207 3.92 5.44 -2.68
C PRO A 207 5.35 5.16 -2.19
N ILE A 208 6.00 6.15 -1.57
CA ILE A 208 7.30 5.99 -0.92
C ILE A 208 7.20 5.00 0.26
N GLY A 209 6.20 5.19 1.12
CA GLY A 209 5.91 4.32 2.25
C GLY A 209 5.61 2.89 1.84
N CYS A 210 4.77 2.69 0.83
CA CYS A 210 4.48 1.36 0.28
C CYS A 210 5.75 0.68 -0.23
N ALA A 211 6.60 1.40 -0.98
CA ALA A 211 7.88 0.88 -1.43
C ALA A 211 8.81 0.51 -0.24
N ALA A 212 8.77 1.29 0.84
CA ALA A 212 9.52 1.03 2.07
C ALA A 212 9.04 -0.24 2.80
N VAL A 213 7.72 -0.46 2.86
CA VAL A 213 7.12 -1.68 3.40
C VAL A 213 7.60 -2.91 2.61
N ILE A 214 7.56 -2.84 1.28
CA ILE A 214 8.00 -3.95 0.41
C ILE A 214 9.50 -4.23 0.60
N TYR A 215 10.33 -3.19 0.58
CA TYR A 215 11.78 -3.31 0.84
C TYR A 215 12.06 -3.98 2.19
N SER A 216 11.43 -3.49 3.26
CA SER A 216 11.61 -4.01 4.62
C SER A 216 11.21 -5.49 4.71
N SER A 217 10.12 -5.88 4.06
CA SER A 217 9.69 -7.28 4.00
C SER A 217 10.72 -8.19 3.31
N GLN A 218 11.36 -7.69 2.25
CA GLN A 218 12.40 -8.43 1.53
C GLN A 218 13.67 -8.54 2.36
N LEU A 219 14.07 -7.46 3.03
CA LEU A 219 15.25 -7.42 3.89
C LEU A 219 15.13 -8.46 5.03
N VAL A 220 14.00 -8.47 5.75
CA VAL A 220 13.76 -9.45 6.82
C VAL A 220 13.72 -10.88 6.28
N GLY A 221 13.06 -11.09 5.13
CA GLY A 221 13.03 -12.40 4.47
C GLY A 221 14.43 -12.92 4.12
N ARG A 222 15.32 -12.04 3.67
CA ARG A 222 16.71 -12.38 3.35
C ARG A 222 17.52 -12.67 4.61
N SER A 223 17.44 -11.82 5.63
CA SER A 223 18.18 -12.00 6.89
C SER A 223 17.84 -13.33 7.57
N ALA A 224 16.57 -13.70 7.57
CA ALA A 224 16.15 -14.98 8.14
C ALA A 224 16.76 -16.19 7.39
N ARG A 225 16.79 -16.16 6.05
CA ARG A 225 17.43 -17.22 5.25
C ARG A 225 18.93 -17.32 5.52
N LEU A 226 19.61 -16.19 5.72
CA LEU A 226 21.04 -16.19 6.04
C LEU A 226 21.33 -16.77 7.43
N ILE A 227 20.50 -16.46 8.43
CA ILE A 227 20.61 -17.03 9.78
C ILE A 227 20.41 -18.54 9.76
N GLU A 228 19.41 -19.01 9.00
CA GLU A 228 19.12 -20.43 8.84
C GLU A 228 20.30 -21.18 8.19
N GLN A 229 20.89 -20.63 7.13
CA GLN A 229 22.09 -21.16 6.50
C GLN A 229 23.30 -21.19 7.44
N ALA A 230 23.49 -20.13 8.25
CA ALA A 230 24.57 -20.07 9.22
C ALA A 230 24.41 -21.12 10.34
N ASN A 231 23.17 -21.34 10.80
CA ASN A 231 22.87 -22.36 11.82
C ASN A 231 23.09 -23.77 11.28
N ALA A 232 22.73 -24.05 10.02
CA ALA A 232 22.94 -25.33 9.38
C ALA A 232 24.45 -25.64 9.13
N ALA A 233 25.29 -24.62 9.02
CA ALA A 233 26.73 -24.76 8.76
C ALA A 233 27.58 -24.93 10.04
N LYS A 234 26.99 -24.82 11.24
CA LYS A 234 27.73 -24.97 12.49
C LYS A 234 28.02 -26.46 12.76
N PRO A 235 29.29 -26.89 12.87
CA PRO A 235 29.61 -28.27 13.24
C PRO A 235 29.09 -28.58 14.65
N ALA A 236 28.58 -29.80 14.82
CA ALA A 236 28.06 -30.32 16.09
C ALA A 236 29.13 -30.35 17.20
#